data_AF-A0A2V9MPZ2-F1
#
_entry.id   AF-A0A2V9MPZ2-F1
#
_cell.length_a   1.000
_cell.length_b   1.000
_cell.length_c   1.000
_cell.angle_alpha   90.00
_cell.angle_beta   90.00
_cell.angle_gamma   90.00
#
_symmetry.space_group_name_H-M   'P 1'
#
loop_
_entity.id
_entity.type
_entity.pdbx_description
1 polymer ?
#
loop_
_entity_poly.entity_id
_entity_poly.type
_entity_poly.pdbx_seq_one_letter_code
_entity_poly.pdbx_strand_id
1 'polypeptide(L)'
;MGARIRMVAAGVTQIREIAGGGSYLSQSDLRANFGIGKSTTAQRVEIRWPSGEMQVFDDVAGDKFYLIQEGQNELRPQRGSPRISASFTRQLR
;
A
#
# COMPACT_ATOMS: atom_id res chain seq x y z
N MET A 1 19.32 4.42 -1.71
CA MET A 1 18.63 3.65 -2.78
C MET A 1 17.30 3.18 -2.23
N GLY A 2 16.27 3.11 -3.06
CA GLY A 2 14.88 2.91 -2.66
C GLY A 2 14.31 1.53 -2.96
N ALA A 3 13.04 1.31 -2.61
CA ALA A 3 12.28 0.13 -3.02
C ALA A 3 11.45 0.44 -4.27
N ARG A 4 11.37 -0.50 -5.22
CA ARG A 4 10.55 -0.36 -6.43
C ARG A 4 9.38 -1.33 -6.37
N ILE A 5 8.17 -0.80 -6.46
CA ILE A 5 6.93 -1.56 -6.39
C ILE A 5 6.26 -1.55 -7.76
N ARG A 6 5.92 -2.72 -8.27
CA ARG A 6 5.16 -2.94 -9.50
C ARG A 6 3.83 -3.60 -9.12
N MET A 7 2.72 -3.00 -9.52
CA MET A 7 1.37 -3.50 -9.26
C MET A 7 0.68 -3.77 -10.61
N VAL A 8 -0.02 -4.89 -10.71
CA VAL A 8 -0.88 -5.24 -11.84
C VAL A 8 -2.31 -5.38 -11.33
N ALA A 9 -3.23 -4.60 -11.89
CA ALA A 9 -4.66 -4.69 -11.59
C ALA A 9 -5.49 -4.38 -12.84
N ALA A 10 -6.54 -5.16 -13.07
CA ALA A 10 -7.46 -5.00 -14.21
C ALA A 10 -6.74 -4.84 -15.57
N GLY A 11 -5.62 -5.56 -15.77
CA GLY A 11 -4.82 -5.47 -17.00
C GLY A 11 -3.93 -4.24 -17.12
N VAL A 12 -3.92 -3.36 -16.11
CA VAL A 12 -3.05 -2.18 -16.04
C VAL A 12 -1.87 -2.47 -15.12
N THR A 13 -0.66 -2.16 -15.58
CA THR A 13 0.55 -2.20 -14.75
C THR A 13 0.90 -0.79 -14.30
N GLN A 14 1.14 -0.62 -13.00
CA GLN A 14 1.65 0.60 -12.39
C GLN A 14 2.97 0.33 -11.69
N ILE A 15 3.89 1.29 -11.75
CA ILE A 15 5.18 1.20 -11.08
C ILE A 15 5.36 2.45 -10.24
N ARG A 16 5.75 2.27 -8.99
CA ARG A 16 6.15 3.35 -8.07
C ARG A 16 7.50 3.01 -7.47
N GLU A 17 8.35 4.01 -7.36
CA GLU A 17 9.62 3.88 -6.66
C GLU A 17 9.57 4.73 -5.40
N ILE A 18 9.92 4.11 -4.27
CA ILE A 18 10.00 4.75 -2.97
C ILE A 18 11.48 5.04 -2.72
N ALA A 19 11.89 6.29 -2.79
CA ALA A 19 13.26 6.68 -2.51
C ALA A 19 13.56 6.55 -1.00
N GLY A 20 14.36 5.56 -0.62
CA GLY A 20 14.80 5.30 0.77
C GLY A 20 15.96 6.17 1.25
N GLY A 21 16.18 7.34 0.63
CA GLY A 21 17.33 8.20 0.90
C GLY A 21 16.94 9.52 1.55
N GLY A 22 16.86 9.54 2.88
CA GLY A 22 16.76 10.78 3.65
C GLY A 22 18.13 11.22 4.16
N SER A 23 18.81 12.10 3.43
CA SER A 23 19.96 12.83 3.99
C SER A 23 19.44 13.90 4.95
N TYR A 24 19.67 13.68 6.26
CA TYR A 24 19.62 14.60 7.41
C TYR A 24 18.33 15.41 7.73
N LEU A 25 17.41 15.73 6.79
CA LEU A 25 16.22 16.56 7.09
C LEU A 25 14.96 16.28 6.23
N SER A 26 14.94 15.28 5.36
CA SER A 26 13.78 15.00 4.48
C SER A 26 13.04 13.72 4.88
N GLN A 27 11.80 13.88 5.32
CA GLN A 27 10.85 12.80 5.60
C GLN A 27 10.47 12.13 4.28
N SER A 28 11.16 11.05 3.90
CA SER A 28 10.75 10.20 2.78
C SER A 28 9.53 9.40 3.21
N ASP A 29 8.33 9.79 2.76
CA ASP A 29 7.11 9.00 2.96
C ASP A 29 7.27 7.66 2.23
N LEU A 30 7.37 6.56 2.99
CA LEU A 30 7.55 5.21 2.47
C LEU A 30 6.23 4.61 1.93
N ARG A 31 5.26 5.43 1.53
CA ARG A 31 3.96 4.96 1.05
C ARG A 31 3.90 5.04 -0.46
N ALA A 32 3.46 3.95 -1.06
CA ALA A 32 3.10 3.92 -2.48
C ALA A 32 1.59 3.67 -2.60
N ASN A 33 0.87 4.67 -3.10
CA ASN A 33 -0.55 4.55 -3.39
C ASN A 33 -0.75 4.09 -4.82
N PHE A 34 -1.59 3.07 -5.00
CA PHE A 34 -1.92 2.47 -6.28
C PHE A 34 -3.43 2.49 -6.48
N GLY A 35 -3.88 3.09 -7.59
CA GLY A 35 -5.30 3.08 -7.96
C GLY A 35 -5.62 1.82 -8.75
N ILE A 36 -6.53 0.98 -8.27
CA ILE A 36 -6.96 -0.25 -8.98
C ILE A 36 -8.24 -0.07 -9.79
N GLY A 37 -8.72 1.17 -9.94
CA GLY A 37 -9.91 1.51 -10.72
C GLY A 37 -11.19 0.90 -10.14
N LYS A 38 -11.96 0.20 -10.99
CA LYS A 38 -13.16 -0.56 -10.58
C LYS A 38 -12.84 -1.97 -10.06
N SER A 39 -11.57 -2.39 -10.08
CA SER A 39 -11.16 -3.68 -9.52
C SER A 39 -11.24 -3.63 -8.00
N THR A 40 -11.60 -4.74 -7.38
CA THR A 40 -11.57 -4.91 -5.92
C THR A 40 -10.25 -5.49 -5.43
N THR A 41 -9.46 -6.06 -6.32
CA THR A 41 -8.17 -6.69 -6.02
C THR A 41 -7.09 -6.26 -7.03
N ALA A 42 -5.85 -6.17 -6.55
CA ALA A 42 -4.66 -6.17 -7.37
C ALA A 42 -4.25 -7.62 -7.62
N GLN A 43 -4.07 -7.97 -8.89
CA GLN A 43 -3.75 -9.32 -9.34
C GLN A 43 -2.36 -9.73 -8.87
N ARG A 44 -1.41 -8.79 -8.93
CA ARG A 44 -0.03 -9.01 -8.52
C ARG A 44 0.62 -7.73 -8.02
N VAL A 45 1.36 -7.82 -6.92
CA VAL A 45 2.19 -6.77 -6.33
C VAL A 45 3.60 -7.33 -6.15
N GLU A 46 4.55 -6.79 -6.90
CA GLU A 46 5.97 -7.14 -6.84
C GLU A 46 6.74 -5.99 -6.19
N ILE A 47 7.58 -6.31 -5.22
CA ILE A 47 8.40 -5.35 -4.50
C ILE A 47 9.85 -5.78 -4.64
N ARG A 48 10.64 -4.89 -5.24
CA ARG A 48 12.09 -5.04 -5.32
C ARG A 48 12.71 -4.13 -4.26
N TRP A 49 13.31 -4.75 -3.25
CA TRP A 49 13.95 -4.06 -2.14
C TRP A 49 15.36 -3.57 -2.52
N PRO A 50 15.89 -2.55 -1.82
CA PRO A 50 17.24 -2.06 -2.05
C PRO A 50 18.33 -3.10 -1.72
N SER A 51 18.06 -4.09 -0.86
CA SER A 51 18.98 -5.21 -0.62
C SER A 51 19.15 -6.14 -1.84
N GLY A 52 18.23 -6.06 -2.80
CA GLY A 52 18.11 -7.00 -3.91
C GLY A 52 17.04 -8.08 -3.71
N GLU A 53 16.46 -8.20 -2.51
CA GLU A 53 15.34 -9.11 -2.28
C GLU A 53 14.11 -8.72 -3.13
N MET A 54 13.37 -9.75 -3.55
CA MET A 54 12.11 -9.58 -4.28
C MET A 54 10.99 -10.28 -3.51
N GLN A 55 9.90 -9.56 -3.28
CA GLN A 55 8.68 -10.11 -2.69
C GLN A 55 7.52 -9.95 -3.66
N VAL A 56 6.70 -10.99 -3.75
CA VAL A 56 5.56 -11.02 -4.67
C VAL A 56 4.33 -11.45 -3.90
N PHE A 57 3.25 -10.71 -4.09
CA PHE A 57 1.96 -10.98 -3.50
C PHE A 57 0.89 -10.96 -4.58
N ASP A 58 0.03 -11.98 -4.58
CA ASP A 58 -1.07 -12.12 -5.52
C ASP A 58 -2.41 -11.87 -4.80
N ASP A 59 -3.44 -11.51 -5.56
CA ASP A 59 -4.81 -11.30 -5.07
C ASP A 59 -4.94 -10.34 -3.87
N VAL A 60 -4.17 -9.25 -3.89
CA VAL A 60 -4.14 -8.26 -2.81
C VAL A 60 -5.42 -7.42 -2.84
N ALA A 61 -6.22 -7.47 -1.77
CA ALA A 61 -7.45 -6.70 -1.70
C ALA A 61 -7.17 -5.19 -1.71
N GLY A 62 -7.87 -4.45 -2.57
CA GLY A 62 -7.79 -2.99 -2.64
C GLY A 62 -8.48 -2.29 -1.48
N ASP A 63 -8.46 -0.95 -1.52
CA ASP A 63 -9.07 -0.06 -0.53
C ASP A 63 -8.55 -0.30 0.91
N LYS A 64 -7.30 -0.75 1.02
CA LYS A 64 -6.65 -1.09 2.29
C LYS A 64 -5.20 -0.62 2.27
N PHE A 65 -4.69 -0.33 3.45
CA PHE A 65 -3.27 -0.10 3.67
C PHE A 65 -2.62 -1.40 4.14
N TYR A 66 -1.50 -1.76 3.51
CA TYR A 66 -0.68 -2.90 3.92
C TYR A 66 0.69 -2.40 4.37
N LEU A 67 1.14 -2.90 5.50
CA LEU A 67 2.52 -2.83 5.91
C LEU A 67 3.22 -4.08 5.39
N ILE A 68 4.29 -3.86 4.63
CA ILE A 68 5.12 -4.92 4.07
C ILE A 68 6.53 -4.66 4.57
N GLN A 69 7.11 -5.68 5.17
CA GLN A 69 8.46 -5.63 5.71
C GLN A 69 9.34 -6.55 4.88
N GLU A 70 10.50 -6.04 4.50
CA GLU A 70 11.54 -6.81 3.84
C GLU A 70 11.89 -8.08 4.62
N GLY A 71 12.08 -9.19 3.92
CA GLY A 71 12.26 -10.53 4.50
C GLY A 71 11.02 -11.17 5.12
N GLN A 72 9.87 -10.47 5.22
CA GLN A 72 8.62 -11.04 5.75
C GLN A 72 7.62 -11.33 4.64
N ASN A 73 7.27 -12.59 4.44
CA ASN A 73 6.27 -13.01 3.44
C ASN A 73 4.82 -12.80 3.93
N GLU A 74 4.57 -11.72 4.67
CA GLU A 74 3.26 -11.39 5.23
C GLU A 74 2.83 -10.00 4.77
N LEU A 75 1.64 -9.93 4.17
CA LEU A 75 0.92 -8.67 4.00
C LEU A 75 0.19 -8.36 5.29
N ARG A 76 0.69 -7.39 6.06
CA ARG A 76 0.02 -6.99 7.31
C ARG A 76 -0.97 -5.87 7.01
N PRO A 77 -2.29 -6.12 7.05
CA PRO A 77 -3.25 -5.04 6.88
C PRO A 77 -3.10 -4.07 8.05
N GLN A 78 -2.74 -2.82 7.75
CA GLN A 78 -2.87 -1.75 8.73
C GLN A 78 -4.36 -1.47 8.88
N ARG A 79 -4.91 -1.83 10.05
CA ARG A 79 -6.26 -1.39 10.44
C ARG A 79 -6.25 0.14 10.47
N GLY A 80 -6.77 0.76 9.42
CA GLY A 80 -7.21 2.15 9.51
C GLY A 80 -8.24 2.22 10.63
N SER A 81 -7.98 3.03 11.66
CA SER A 81 -8.95 3.26 12.72
C SER A 81 -10.31 3.59 12.09
N PRO A 82 -11.42 2.91 12.45
CA PRO A 82 -12.73 3.27 11.94
C PRO A 82 -13.12 4.60 12.56
N ARG A 83 -12.75 5.72 11.93
CA ARG A 83 -13.22 7.03 12.35
C ARG A 83 -14.55 7.34 11.66
N ILE A 84 -15.57 6.58 12.01
CA ILE A 84 -16.98 6.97 11.81
C ILE A 84 -17.65 6.89 13.18
N SER A 85 -17.51 7.95 13.98
CA SER A 85 -18.50 8.25 15.01
C SER A 85 -19.46 9.25 14.39
N ALA A 86 -20.44 8.74 13.65
CA ALA A 86 -21.60 9.51 13.24
C ALA A 86 -22.62 9.40 14.37
N SER A 87 -22.52 10.26 15.38
CA SER A 87 -23.60 10.49 16.33
C SER A 87 -24.69 11.32 15.64
N PHE A 88 -25.49 10.68 14.79
CA PHE A 88 -26.74 11.25 14.32
C PHE A 88 -27.82 10.98 15.38
N THR A 89 -27.82 11.78 16.46
CA THR A 89 -28.97 11.83 17.36
C THR A 89 -30.04 12.68 16.70
N ARG A 90 -30.99 12.00 16.06
CA ARG A 90 -32.29 12.55 15.69
C ARG A 90 -33.02 12.94 16.98
N GLN A 91 -33.17 14.23 17.24
CA GLN A 91 -34.12 14.72 18.23
C GLN A 91 -35.30 15.37 17.50
N LEU A 92 -36.44 14.69 17.51
CA LEU A 92 -37.74 15.29 17.25
C LEU A 92 -38.17 16.02 18.52
N ARG A 93 -38.48 17.31 18.40
CA ARG A 93 -39.61 17.95 19.06
C ARG A 93 -40.08 19.13 18.23
#